data_AF-A0A1Z9Z1A8-F1
#
_entry.id   AF-A0A1Z9Z1A8-F1
#
_cell.length_a   1.000
_cell.length_b   1.000
_cell.length_c   1.000
_cell.angle_alpha   90.00
_cell.angle_beta   90.00
_cell.angle_gamma   90.00
#
_symmetry.space_group_name_H-M   'P 1'
#
loop_
_entity.id
_entity.type
_entity.pdbx_description
1 polymer ?
#
loop_
_entity_poly.entity_id
_entity_poly.type
_entity_poly.pdbx_seq_one_letter_code
_entity_poly.pdbx_strand_id
1 'polypeptide(L)'
;MTDKPQPQMMEKFAQEYVTANYRYISAYNELNARTSQRQQALTIFITFFIGLLAALIAAHNVTTNLNSHIEWIMFGFPVASATFAFLNYKYERIITNLRSFLSSLERYHDAHLAIPSYNTNQQWVNDSNHARRFHDYACAILILACNSIGISAFYVLFPEHVAQSYFVIFFVVLIAVLTAILHWFLPKFGYQPPA
;
A
#
# COMPACT_ATOMS: atom_id res chain seq x y z
N MET A 1 50.98 30.28 3.73
CA MET A 1 49.87 31.26 3.70
C MET A 1 48.59 30.48 3.56
N THR A 2 47.90 30.25 4.67
CA THR A 2 46.58 29.61 4.73
C THR A 2 45.56 30.58 4.18
N ASP A 3 45.14 30.35 2.94
CA ASP A 3 44.06 31.09 2.29
C ASP A 3 42.77 30.79 3.06
N LYS A 4 42.34 31.73 3.92
CA LYS A 4 41.08 31.58 4.66
C LYS A 4 39.96 31.66 3.64
N PRO A 5 39.01 30.70 3.60
CA PRO A 5 37.90 30.75 2.66
C PRO A 5 37.18 32.09 2.79
N GLN A 6 36.92 32.75 1.67
CA GLN A 6 36.25 34.06 1.66
C GLN A 6 34.89 33.95 2.39
N PRO A 7 34.51 34.92 3.23
CA PRO A 7 33.31 34.85 4.08
C PRO A 7 32.01 34.58 3.30
N GLN A 8 31.90 35.08 2.06
CA GLN A 8 30.75 34.82 1.18
C GLN A 8 30.61 33.34 0.76
N MET A 9 31.73 32.62 0.66
CA MET A 9 31.74 31.21 0.31
C MET A 9 31.23 30.36 1.49
N MET A 10 31.62 30.70 2.72
CA MET A 10 31.12 30.02 3.93
C MET A 10 29.62 30.24 4.13
N GLU A 11 29.12 31.45 3.87
CA GLU A 11 27.69 31.77 3.97
C GLU A 11 26.86 30.98 2.94
N LYS A 12 27.35 30.90 1.68
CA LYS A 12 26.71 30.10 0.64
C LYS A 12 26.67 28.61 0.98
N PHE A 13 27.78 28.05 1.47
CA PHE A 13 27.81 26.65 1.92
C PHE A 13 26.84 26.42 3.07
N ALA A 14 26.82 27.29 4.09
CA ALA A 14 25.88 27.19 5.20
C ALA A 14 24.42 27.21 4.71
N GLN A 15 24.09 28.07 3.74
CA GLN A 15 22.75 28.15 3.14
C GLN A 15 22.39 26.89 2.35
N GLU A 16 23.33 26.30 1.60
CA GLU A 16 23.14 25.04 0.88
C GLU A 16 22.89 23.87 1.84
N TYR A 17 23.67 23.74 2.92
CA TYR A 17 23.47 22.72 3.96
C TYR A 17 22.13 22.87 4.68
N VAL A 18 21.77 24.10 5.06
CA VAL A 18 20.47 24.39 5.69
C VAL A 18 19.33 24.01 4.76
N THR A 19 19.43 24.35 3.47
CA THR A 19 18.42 24.00 2.45
C THR A 19 18.32 22.48 2.24
N ALA A 20 19.45 21.77 2.20
CA ALA A 20 19.46 20.32 2.08
C ALA A 20 18.81 19.64 3.30
N ASN A 21 19.08 20.14 4.50
CA ASN A 21 18.49 19.64 5.73
C ASN A 21 16.97 19.87 5.77
N TYR A 22 16.49 21.06 5.38
CA TYR A 22 15.05 21.32 5.28
C TYR A 22 14.35 20.40 4.27
N ARG A 23 14.97 20.16 3.10
CA ARG A 23 14.43 19.22 2.10
C ARG A 23 14.41 17.79 2.63
N TYR A 24 15.44 17.39 3.37
CA TYR A 24 15.52 16.07 4.00
C TYR A 24 14.42 15.86 5.04
N ILE A 25 14.26 16.81 5.97
CA ILE A 25 13.21 16.76 7.01
C ILE A 25 11.82 16.75 6.38
N SER A 26 11.59 17.61 5.37
CA SER A 26 10.31 17.66 4.66
C SER A 26 9.99 16.33 3.95
N ALA A 27 10.96 15.74 3.25
CA ALA A 27 10.79 14.45 2.58
C ALA A 27 10.58 13.30 3.57
N TYR A 28 11.21 13.33 4.75
CA TYR A 28 11.01 12.31 5.78
C TYR A 28 9.62 12.42 6.43
N ASN A 29 9.15 13.64 6.69
CA ASN A 29 7.79 13.88 7.18
C ASN A 29 6.74 13.38 6.18
N GLU A 30 6.97 13.65 4.90
CA GLU A 30 6.12 13.13 3.82
C GLU A 30 6.17 11.59 3.77
N LEU A 31 7.35 10.98 3.87
CA LEU A 31 7.52 9.52 3.91
C LEU A 31 6.72 8.89 5.07
N ASN A 32 6.77 9.48 6.26
CA ASN A 32 6.00 9.03 7.42
C ASN A 32 4.50 9.18 7.19
N ALA A 33 4.05 10.31 6.62
CA ALA A 33 2.65 10.54 6.28
C ALA A 33 2.13 9.50 5.28
N ARG A 34 2.89 9.18 4.23
CA ARG A 34 2.51 8.15 3.23
C ARG A 34 2.51 6.74 3.80
N THR A 35 3.43 6.43 4.70
CA THR A 35 3.46 5.15 5.42
C THR A 35 2.22 5.00 6.33
N SER A 36 1.82 6.06 7.02
CA SER A 36 0.59 6.08 7.82
C SER A 36 -0.67 5.94 6.95
N GLN A 37 -0.73 6.64 5.82
CA GLN A 37 -1.84 6.53 4.86
C GLN A 37 -2.01 5.11 4.28
N ARG A 38 -0.92 4.37 4.10
CA ARG A 38 -0.98 2.96 3.71
C ARG A 38 -1.68 2.10 4.77
N GLN A 39 -1.40 2.32 6.05
CA GLN A 39 -2.12 1.65 7.15
C GLN A 39 -3.60 2.07 7.21
N GLN A 40 -3.90 3.34 6.95
CA GLN A 40 -5.29 3.80 6.86
C GLN A 40 -6.07 3.11 5.73
N ALA A 41 -5.42 2.80 4.60
CA ALA A 41 -6.06 2.05 3.52
C ALA A 41 -6.48 0.64 3.95
N LEU A 42 -5.70 -0.02 4.81
CA LEU A 42 -6.06 -1.32 5.40
C LEU A 42 -7.31 -1.20 6.28
N THR A 43 -7.37 -0.16 7.13
CA THR A 43 -8.54 0.11 7.97
C THR A 43 -9.79 0.34 7.13
N ILE A 44 -9.70 1.18 6.09
CA ILE A 44 -10.83 1.45 5.18
C ILE A 44 -11.30 0.15 4.50
N PHE A 45 -10.38 -0.69 4.05
CA PHE A 45 -10.71 -1.99 3.45
C PHE A 45 -11.48 -2.89 4.42
N ILE A 46 -11.00 -3.05 5.66
CA ILE A 46 -11.65 -3.89 6.67
C ILE A 46 -13.03 -3.34 7.03
N THR A 47 -13.16 -2.03 7.27
CA THR A 47 -14.44 -1.40 7.59
C THR A 47 -15.45 -1.57 6.46
N PHE A 48 -15.01 -1.36 5.21
CA PHE A 48 -15.88 -1.53 4.06
C PHE A 48 -16.30 -3.00 3.86
N PHE A 49 -15.38 -3.93 4.07
CA PHE A 49 -15.66 -5.37 4.04
C PHE A 49 -16.71 -5.79 5.08
N ILE A 50 -16.56 -5.35 6.33
CA ILE A 50 -17.53 -5.62 7.40
C ILE A 50 -18.89 -5.00 7.07
N GLY A 51 -18.90 -3.78 6.52
CA GLY A 51 -20.13 -3.12 6.06
C GLY A 51 -20.87 -3.90 4.99
N LEU A 52 -20.14 -4.45 4.00
CA LEU A 52 -20.71 -5.31 2.95
C LEU A 52 -21.26 -6.62 3.53
N LEU A 53 -20.55 -7.24 4.47
CA LEU A 53 -21.02 -8.45 5.13
C LEU A 53 -22.30 -8.19 5.95
N ALA A 54 -22.33 -7.08 6.70
CA ALA A 54 -23.52 -6.66 7.44
C ALA A 54 -24.70 -6.38 6.50
N ALA A 55 -24.46 -5.72 5.37
CA ALA A 55 -25.48 -5.47 4.35
C ALA A 55 -26.03 -6.79 3.76
N LEU A 56 -25.16 -7.78 3.53
CA LEU A 56 -25.56 -9.10 3.03
C LEU A 56 -26.45 -9.83 4.04
N ILE A 57 -26.09 -9.82 5.32
CA ILE A 57 -26.88 -10.41 6.41
C ILE A 57 -28.23 -9.67 6.56
N ALA A 58 -28.22 -8.34 6.51
CA ALA A 58 -29.45 -7.56 6.58
C ALA A 58 -30.38 -7.85 5.39
N ALA A 59 -29.82 -7.95 4.18
CA ALA A 59 -30.58 -8.31 2.97
C ALA A 59 -31.23 -9.69 3.09
N HIS A 60 -30.58 -10.66 3.74
CA HIS A 60 -31.14 -11.99 3.96
C HIS A 60 -32.40 -11.93 4.82
N ASN A 61 -32.38 -11.15 5.89
CA ASN A 61 -33.51 -11.03 6.81
C ASN A 61 -34.73 -10.30 6.21
N VAL A 62 -34.51 -9.42 5.23
CA VAL A 62 -35.57 -8.59 4.62
C VAL A 62 -36.12 -9.23 3.34
N THR A 63 -35.35 -10.08 2.66
CA THR A 63 -35.76 -10.65 1.37
C THR A 63 -36.77 -11.78 1.57
N THR A 64 -38.00 -11.52 1.15
CA THR A 64 -39.08 -12.51 1.06
C THR A 64 -39.33 -13.02 -0.37
N ASN A 65 -38.76 -12.36 -1.39
CA ASN A 65 -38.98 -12.67 -2.80
C ASN A 65 -37.71 -13.22 -3.48
N LEU A 66 -37.88 -14.29 -4.25
CA LEU A 66 -36.82 -14.95 -5.04
C LEU A 66 -36.28 -14.12 -6.22
N ASN A 67 -36.93 -13.00 -6.58
CA ASN A 67 -36.50 -12.09 -7.66
C ASN A 67 -35.67 -10.89 -7.15
N SER A 68 -35.17 -10.96 -5.91
CA SER A 68 -34.36 -9.88 -5.35
C SER A 68 -32.92 -9.98 -5.86
N HIS A 69 -32.42 -8.92 -6.51
CA HIS A 69 -31.08 -8.89 -7.12
C HIS A 69 -29.99 -8.65 -6.05
N ILE A 70 -29.90 -9.52 -5.04
CA ILE A 70 -28.95 -9.41 -3.92
C ILE A 70 -27.51 -9.65 -4.38
N GLU A 71 -27.36 -10.33 -5.51
CA GLU A 71 -26.10 -10.55 -6.22
C GLU A 71 -25.32 -9.26 -6.52
N TRP A 72 -25.96 -8.07 -6.57
CA TRP A 72 -25.24 -6.81 -6.74
C TRP A 72 -24.36 -6.46 -5.53
N ILE A 73 -24.73 -6.87 -4.32
CA ILE A 73 -23.91 -6.67 -3.11
C ILE A 73 -22.60 -7.44 -3.25
N MET A 74 -22.60 -8.58 -3.95
CA MET A 74 -21.41 -9.39 -4.15
C MET A 74 -20.33 -8.68 -4.95
N PHE A 75 -20.67 -7.76 -5.86
CA PHE A 75 -19.70 -6.93 -6.56
C PHE A 75 -18.98 -5.93 -5.65
N GLY A 76 -19.51 -5.63 -4.47
CA GLY A 76 -18.84 -4.78 -3.48
C GLY A 76 -17.51 -5.38 -3.00
N PHE A 77 -17.43 -6.69 -2.79
CA PHE A 77 -16.23 -7.38 -2.31
C PHE A 77 -15.01 -7.28 -3.25
N PRO A 78 -15.12 -7.59 -4.56
CA PRO A 78 -14.02 -7.42 -5.50
C PRO A 78 -13.69 -5.94 -5.73
N VAL A 79 -14.67 -5.03 -5.69
CA VAL A 79 -14.42 -3.58 -5.78
C VAL A 79 -13.62 -3.07 -4.58
N ALA A 80 -13.95 -3.51 -3.37
CA ALA A 80 -13.19 -3.21 -2.16
C ALA A 80 -11.74 -3.69 -2.29
N SER A 81 -11.57 -4.92 -2.76
CA SER A 81 -10.26 -5.55 -2.95
C SER A 81 -9.41 -4.85 -4.00
N ALA A 82 -10.00 -4.49 -5.14
CA ALA A 82 -9.33 -3.75 -6.20
C ALA A 82 -8.92 -2.34 -5.74
N THR A 83 -9.83 -1.63 -5.06
CA THR A 83 -9.54 -0.31 -4.50
C THR A 83 -8.37 -0.37 -3.51
N PHE A 84 -8.40 -1.35 -2.60
CA PHE A 84 -7.32 -1.58 -1.65
C PHE A 84 -5.99 -1.86 -2.35
N ALA A 85 -6.00 -2.68 -3.40
CA ALA A 85 -4.80 -2.98 -4.18
C ALA A 85 -4.23 -1.78 -4.91
N PHE A 86 -5.08 -0.95 -5.53
CA PHE A 86 -4.63 0.28 -6.18
C PHE A 86 -4.08 1.30 -5.18
N LEU A 87 -4.68 1.41 -4.00
CA LEU A 87 -4.18 2.30 -2.95
C LEU A 87 -2.80 1.85 -2.46
N ASN A 88 -2.60 0.56 -2.18
CA ASN A 88 -1.30 0.03 -1.78
C ASN A 88 -0.24 0.23 -2.88
N TYR A 89 -0.59 -0.06 -4.13
CA TYR A 89 0.30 0.17 -5.27
C TYR A 89 0.73 1.63 -5.38
N LYS A 90 -0.23 2.57 -5.29
CA LYS A 90 0.05 4.01 -5.31
C LYS A 90 1.01 4.41 -4.18
N TYR A 91 0.76 3.96 -2.96
CA TYR A 91 1.61 4.32 -1.82
C TYR A 91 3.00 3.71 -1.90
N GLU A 92 3.14 2.46 -2.35
CA GLU A 92 4.45 1.83 -2.55
C GLU A 92 5.31 2.60 -3.57
N ARG A 93 4.70 3.05 -4.67
CA ARG A 93 5.40 3.87 -5.69
C ARG A 93 5.86 5.22 -5.13
N ILE A 94 5.01 5.89 -4.35
CA ILE A 94 5.37 7.17 -3.73
C ILE A 94 6.49 6.98 -2.69
N ILE A 95 6.37 5.97 -1.82
CA ILE A 95 7.38 5.64 -0.80
C ILE A 95 8.73 5.34 -1.45
N THR A 96 8.75 4.53 -2.51
CA THR A 96 9.98 4.19 -3.23
C THR A 96 10.62 5.44 -3.86
N ASN A 97 9.83 6.32 -4.46
CA ASN A 97 10.33 7.56 -5.03
C ASN A 97 10.92 8.49 -3.95
N LEU A 98 10.23 8.65 -2.81
CA LEU A 98 10.72 9.44 -1.68
C LEU A 98 12.02 8.87 -1.10
N ARG A 99 12.16 7.54 -1.00
CA ARG A 99 13.39 6.90 -0.55
C ARG A 99 14.55 7.12 -1.51
N SER A 100 14.29 7.11 -2.81
CA SER A 100 15.31 7.46 -3.83
C SER A 100 15.76 8.92 -3.70
N PHE A 101 14.81 9.83 -3.48
CA PHE A 101 15.13 11.23 -3.24
C PHE A 101 15.94 11.42 -1.95
N LEU A 102 15.54 10.77 -0.85
CA LEU A 102 16.27 10.79 0.42
C LEU A 102 17.68 10.21 0.27
N SER A 103 17.86 9.11 -0.46
CA SER A 103 19.19 8.57 -0.75
C SER A 103 20.06 9.55 -1.53
N SER A 104 19.48 10.29 -2.48
CA SER A 104 20.20 11.31 -3.24
C SER A 104 20.66 12.46 -2.33
N LEU A 105 19.85 12.84 -1.34
CA LEU A 105 20.23 13.83 -0.33
C LEU A 105 21.28 13.29 0.65
N GLU A 106 21.19 12.02 1.06
CA GLU A 106 22.17 11.38 1.96
C GLU A 106 23.55 11.19 1.30
N ARG A 107 23.60 11.09 -0.03
CA ARG A 107 24.84 11.08 -0.81
C ARG A 107 25.39 12.49 -1.08
N TYR A 108 24.67 13.55 -0.73
CA TYR A 108 25.13 14.92 -0.97
C TYR A 108 26.46 15.15 -0.27
N HIS A 109 27.47 15.60 -1.03
CA HIS A 109 28.83 15.80 -0.54
C HIS A 109 29.46 14.55 0.11
N ASP A 110 29.12 13.37 -0.40
CA ASP A 110 29.61 12.07 0.08
C ASP A 110 29.36 11.83 1.58
N ALA A 111 28.35 12.48 2.16
CA ALA A 111 28.04 12.37 3.59
C ALA A 111 27.80 10.92 4.04
N HIS A 112 27.17 10.10 3.19
CA HIS A 112 26.98 8.66 3.41
C HIS A 112 28.27 7.84 3.67
N LEU A 113 29.46 8.35 3.34
CA LEU A 113 30.73 7.71 3.65
C LEU A 113 31.24 8.05 5.06
N ALA A 114 30.87 9.24 5.56
CA ALA A 114 31.30 9.73 6.87
C ALA A 114 30.33 9.35 7.98
N ILE A 115 29.03 9.28 7.67
CA ILE A 115 27.96 8.94 8.61
C ILE A 115 27.08 7.80 8.08
N PRO A 116 26.59 6.92 8.96
CA PRO A 116 25.68 5.86 8.54
C PRO A 116 24.40 6.44 7.92
N SER A 117 24.07 5.99 6.71
CA SER A 117 22.88 6.43 5.97
C SER A 117 21.89 5.28 5.78
N TYR A 118 20.61 5.58 5.97
CA TYR A 118 19.56 4.57 5.96
C TYR A 118 19.02 4.22 4.59
N ASN A 119 19.11 5.12 3.63
CA ASN A 119 18.69 4.85 2.26
C ASN A 119 19.86 4.50 1.32
N THR A 120 21.12 4.59 1.76
CA THR A 120 22.28 4.09 0.98
C THR A 120 22.83 2.75 1.48
N ASN A 121 22.73 2.45 2.78
CA ASN A 121 23.24 1.19 3.31
C ASN A 121 22.40 -0.01 2.85
N GLN A 122 23.02 -0.92 2.10
CA GLN A 122 22.36 -2.09 1.53
C GLN A 122 21.69 -2.98 2.58
N GLN A 123 22.31 -3.17 3.75
CA GLN A 123 21.75 -4.01 4.80
C GLN A 123 20.41 -3.47 5.28
N TRP A 124 20.36 -2.18 5.64
CA TRP A 124 19.14 -1.56 6.18
C TRP A 124 18.04 -1.44 5.13
N VAL A 125 18.40 -1.19 3.87
CA VAL A 125 17.44 -1.18 2.76
C VAL A 125 16.86 -2.59 2.53
N ASN A 126 17.70 -3.63 2.52
CA ASN A 126 17.24 -5.01 2.33
C ASN A 126 16.30 -5.46 3.44
N ASP A 127 16.66 -5.22 4.71
CA ASP A 127 15.84 -5.59 5.86
C ASP A 127 14.49 -4.85 5.84
N SER A 128 14.51 -3.56 5.51
CA SER A 128 13.29 -2.74 5.42
C SER A 128 12.39 -3.18 4.26
N ASN A 129 12.96 -3.53 3.12
CA ASN A 129 12.21 -4.07 1.99
C ASN A 129 11.62 -5.45 2.34
N HIS A 130 12.37 -6.30 3.04
CA HIS A 130 11.88 -7.61 3.48
C HIS A 130 10.64 -7.47 4.38
N ALA A 131 10.66 -6.55 5.34
CA ALA A 131 9.50 -6.24 6.17
C ALA A 131 8.28 -5.77 5.35
N ARG A 132 8.49 -4.92 4.33
CA ARG A 132 7.39 -4.51 3.42
C ARG A 132 6.81 -5.67 2.63
N ARG A 133 7.66 -6.61 2.18
CA ARG A 133 7.19 -7.82 1.48
C ARG A 133 6.27 -8.67 2.34
N PHE A 134 6.58 -8.83 3.62
CA PHE A 134 5.70 -9.54 4.54
C PHE A 134 4.34 -8.86 4.70
N HIS A 135 4.32 -7.52 4.78
CA HIS A 135 3.07 -6.79 4.80
C HIS A 135 2.25 -7.03 3.52
N ASP A 136 2.88 -7.00 2.34
CA ASP A 136 2.20 -7.27 1.07
C ASP A 136 1.64 -8.70 0.98
N TYR A 137 2.37 -9.69 1.50
CA TYR A 137 1.86 -11.06 1.61
C TYR A 137 0.69 -11.18 2.58
N ALA A 138 0.75 -10.49 3.72
CA ALA A 138 -0.37 -10.44 4.66
C ALA A 138 -1.62 -9.81 4.00
N CYS A 139 -1.45 -8.73 3.24
CA CYS A 139 -2.53 -8.12 2.46
C CYS A 139 -3.09 -9.06 1.38
N ALA A 140 -2.25 -9.80 0.67
CA ALA A 140 -2.69 -10.77 -0.32
C ALA A 140 -3.52 -11.90 0.30
N ILE A 141 -3.06 -12.46 1.42
CA ILE A 141 -3.80 -13.48 2.18
C ILE A 141 -5.12 -12.91 2.69
N LEU A 142 -5.11 -11.68 3.20
CA LEU A 142 -6.32 -11.02 3.71
C LEU A 142 -7.37 -10.83 2.61
N ILE A 143 -6.98 -10.39 1.41
CA ILE A 143 -7.88 -10.27 0.26
C ILE A 143 -8.52 -11.62 -0.07
N LEU A 144 -7.71 -12.69 -0.17
CA LEU A 144 -8.23 -14.02 -0.48
C LEU A 144 -9.18 -14.53 0.61
N ALA A 145 -8.80 -14.36 1.89
CA ALA A 145 -9.63 -14.77 3.02
C ALA A 145 -10.96 -14.00 3.05
N CYS A 146 -10.93 -12.67 2.91
CA CYS A 146 -12.11 -11.81 2.90
C CYS A 146 -13.06 -12.19 1.74
N ASN A 147 -12.57 -12.29 0.51
CA ASN A 147 -13.43 -12.67 -0.61
C ASN A 147 -13.98 -14.10 -0.45
N SER A 148 -13.20 -15.03 0.10
CA SER A 148 -13.68 -16.38 0.41
C SER A 148 -14.81 -16.37 1.45
N ILE A 149 -14.69 -15.54 2.49
CA ILE A 149 -15.73 -15.35 3.50
C ILE A 149 -16.98 -14.74 2.86
N GLY A 150 -16.83 -13.73 1.99
CA GLY A 150 -17.95 -13.11 1.28
C GLY A 150 -18.73 -14.11 0.41
N ILE A 151 -18.02 -14.93 -0.37
CA ILE A 151 -18.62 -16.02 -1.18
C ILE A 151 -19.29 -17.05 -0.28
N SER A 152 -18.64 -17.48 0.80
CA SER A 152 -19.18 -18.48 1.72
C SER A 152 -20.46 -17.98 2.41
N ALA A 153 -20.47 -16.71 2.82
CA ALA A 153 -21.65 -16.08 3.40
C ALA A 153 -22.81 -16.03 2.39
N PHE A 154 -22.53 -15.67 1.14
CA PHE A 154 -23.54 -15.68 0.07
C PHE A 154 -24.10 -17.08 -0.19
N TYR A 155 -23.23 -18.10 -0.22
CA TYR A 155 -23.64 -19.49 -0.41
C TYR A 155 -24.57 -19.99 0.69
N VAL A 156 -24.27 -19.66 1.95
CA VAL A 156 -25.08 -20.10 3.11
C VAL A 156 -26.39 -19.32 3.22
N LEU A 157 -26.38 -18.01 2.94
CA LEU A 157 -27.55 -17.15 3.08
C LEU A 157 -28.52 -17.26 1.89
N PHE A 158 -28.03 -17.50 0.67
CA PHE A 158 -28.86 -17.47 -0.54
C PHE A 158 -28.60 -18.66 -1.48
N PRO A 159 -28.80 -19.92 -1.01
CA PRO A 159 -28.45 -21.11 -1.79
C PRO A 159 -29.16 -21.17 -3.16
N GLU A 160 -30.43 -20.76 -3.23
CA GLU A 160 -31.22 -20.73 -4.48
C GLU A 160 -30.67 -19.75 -5.53
N HIS A 161 -30.03 -18.66 -5.09
CA HIS A 161 -29.49 -17.63 -6.00
C HIS A 161 -28.11 -18.01 -6.55
N VAL A 162 -27.37 -18.89 -5.86
CA VAL A 162 -26.04 -19.36 -6.29
C VAL A 162 -26.11 -20.03 -7.66
N ALA A 163 -27.13 -20.86 -7.89
CA ALA A 163 -27.31 -21.59 -9.15
C ALA A 163 -27.60 -20.66 -10.34
N GLN A 164 -28.12 -19.45 -10.09
CA GLN A 164 -28.45 -18.46 -11.11
C GLN A 164 -27.31 -17.42 -11.28
N SER A 165 -26.50 -17.22 -10.24
CA SER A 165 -25.46 -16.18 -10.16
C SER A 165 -24.03 -16.64 -10.50
N TYR A 166 -23.86 -17.73 -11.26
CA TYR A 166 -22.52 -18.26 -11.60
C TYR A 166 -21.57 -17.21 -12.17
N PHE A 167 -22.08 -16.33 -13.02
CA PHE A 167 -21.31 -15.24 -13.61
C PHE A 167 -20.75 -14.29 -12.54
N VAL A 168 -21.59 -13.88 -11.57
CA VAL A 168 -21.18 -12.97 -10.49
C VAL A 168 -20.08 -13.59 -9.64
N ILE A 169 -20.24 -14.86 -9.25
CA ILE A 169 -19.26 -15.59 -8.45
C ILE A 169 -17.93 -15.71 -9.20
N PHE A 170 -17.98 -16.04 -10.49
CA PHE A 170 -16.78 -16.09 -11.34
C PHE A 170 -16.04 -14.76 -11.36
N PHE A 171 -16.75 -13.64 -11.55
CA PHE A 171 -16.13 -12.30 -11.54
C PHE A 171 -15.52 -11.94 -10.18
N VAL A 172 -16.20 -12.26 -9.08
CA VAL A 172 -15.68 -12.04 -7.73
C VAL A 172 -14.37 -12.81 -7.53
N VAL A 173 -14.36 -14.11 -7.88
CA VAL A 173 -13.16 -14.95 -7.76
C VAL A 173 -12.03 -14.43 -8.66
N LEU A 174 -12.33 -14.12 -9.93
CA LEU A 174 -11.34 -13.63 -10.88
C LEU A 174 -10.68 -12.35 -10.38
N ILE A 175 -11.47 -11.36 -9.95
CA ILE A 175 -10.93 -10.08 -9.45
C ILE A 175 -10.17 -10.28 -8.14
N ALA A 176 -10.67 -11.11 -7.21
CA ALA A 176 -9.98 -11.43 -5.97
C ALA A 176 -8.59 -12.06 -6.23
N VAL A 177 -8.51 -13.00 -7.17
CA VAL A 177 -7.23 -13.61 -7.57
C VAL A 177 -6.31 -12.60 -8.25
N LEU A 178 -6.81 -11.79 -9.19
CA LEU A 178 -6.00 -10.76 -9.86
C LEU A 178 -5.45 -9.73 -8.87
N THR A 179 -6.25 -9.31 -7.89
CA THR A 179 -5.84 -8.33 -6.88
C THR A 179 -4.89 -8.91 -5.83
N ALA A 180 -5.03 -10.19 -5.50
CA ALA A 180 -4.06 -10.90 -4.68
C ALA A 180 -2.71 -11.07 -5.43
N ILE A 181 -2.76 -11.42 -6.72
CA ILE A 181 -1.57 -11.49 -7.58
C ILE A 181 -0.87 -10.12 -7.67
N LEU A 182 -1.63 -9.03 -7.78
CA LEU A 182 -1.06 -7.69 -7.79
C LEU A 182 -0.26 -7.40 -6.50
N HIS A 183 -0.80 -7.74 -5.34
CA HIS A 183 -0.06 -7.63 -4.07
C HIS A 183 1.15 -8.56 -3.99
N TRP A 184 1.06 -9.75 -4.58
CA TRP A 184 2.20 -10.66 -4.64
C TRP A 184 3.37 -10.08 -5.45
N PHE A 185 3.07 -9.28 -6.48
CA PHE A 185 4.09 -8.64 -7.33
C PHE A 185 4.50 -7.23 -6.89
N LEU A 186 3.72 -6.55 -6.04
CA LEU A 186 4.10 -5.27 -5.43
C LEU A 186 5.53 -5.23 -4.86
N PRO A 187 5.99 -6.28 -4.13
CA PRO A 187 7.38 -6.45 -3.69
C PRO A 187 8.48 -6.16 -4.70
N LYS A 188 8.23 -6.35 -6.01
CA LYS A 188 9.24 -6.13 -7.06
C LYS A 188 9.54 -4.65 -7.30
N PHE A 189 8.68 -3.76 -6.82
CA PHE A 189 8.85 -2.31 -6.95
C PHE A 189 9.53 -1.66 -5.74
N GLY A 190 10.04 -2.46 -4.81
CA GLY A 190 10.78 -1.94 -3.65
C GLY A 190 12.04 -1.17 -4.05
N TYR A 191 12.37 -0.15 -3.25
CA TYR A 191 13.54 0.69 -3.45
C TYR A 191 14.86 -0.10 -3.44
N GLN A 192 15.69 0.09 -4.45
CA GLN A 192 17.05 -0.44 -4.50
C GLN A 192 18.03 0.73 -4.43
N PRO A 193 19.06 0.67 -3.56
CA PRO A 193 20.03 1.75 -3.50
C PRO A 193 20.85 1.76 -4.80
N PRO A 194 21.09 2.95 -5.39
CA PRO A 194 22.02 3.07 -6.50
C PRO A 194 23.43 2.67 -6.05
N ALA A 195 24.16 1.98 -6.94
CA ALA A 195 25.56 1.60 -6.72
C ALA A 195 26.46 2.81 -6.43
#